data_AF-A0A6L3SSU6-F1
#
_entry.id   AF-A0A6L3SSU6-F1
#
_cell.length_a   1.000
_cell.length_b   1.000
_cell.length_c   1.000
_cell.angle_alpha   90.00
_cell.angle_beta   90.00
_cell.angle_gamma   90.00
#
_symmetry.space_group_name_H-M   'P 1'
#
loop_
_entity.id
_entity.type
_entity.pdbx_description
1 polymer ?
#
loop_
_entity_poly.entity_id
_entity_poly.type
_entity_poly.pdbx_seq_one_letter_code
_entity_poly.pdbx_strand_id
1 'polypeptide(L)'
;MKRTRTAFERRDIELAIRLRSEGVTWADIAARLGRTRSSIEATVCRYRKGLWAPQREALQQRDAEMERLAEAGAPLRAICAAAGLKTDAARRRLRNLGLDHEVRRNLARARTLAALGRPASPTTTPADQKEGRVA
;
A
#
# COMPACT_ATOMS: atom_id res chain seq x y z
N MET A 1 1.49 16.57 -11.58
CA MET A 1 2.27 15.31 -11.62
C MET A 1 1.68 14.30 -10.64
N LYS A 2 1.09 13.21 -11.12
CA LYS A 2 0.69 12.08 -10.27
C LYS A 2 1.96 11.42 -9.72
N ARG A 3 2.11 11.35 -8.39
CA ARG A 3 3.25 10.67 -7.77
C ARG A 3 3.07 9.17 -7.97
N THR A 4 3.77 8.57 -8.93
CA THR A 4 3.86 7.12 -9.02
C THR A 4 4.57 6.62 -7.77
N ARG A 5 3.81 5.90 -6.94
CA ARG A 5 4.26 5.31 -5.68
C ARG A 5 5.04 4.01 -5.90
N THR A 6 5.68 3.88 -7.06
CA THR A 6 6.46 2.70 -7.43
C THR A 6 7.56 2.49 -6.40
N ALA A 7 7.85 1.25 -6.02
CA ALA A 7 9.00 0.98 -5.15
C ALA A 7 10.31 1.43 -5.85
N PHE A 8 11.36 1.73 -5.08
CA PHE A 8 12.70 1.84 -5.67
C PHE A 8 13.19 0.44 -6.01
N GLU A 9 13.71 0.28 -7.22
CA GLU A 9 14.44 -0.91 -7.58
C GLU A 9 15.94 -0.70 -7.40
N ARG A 10 16.69 -1.80 -7.22
CA ARG A 10 18.14 -1.73 -7.05
C ARG A 10 18.80 -0.99 -8.22
N ARG A 11 18.35 -1.27 -9.45
CA ARG A 11 18.82 -0.60 -10.67
C ARG A 11 18.64 0.93 -10.63
N ASP A 12 17.55 1.43 -10.04
CA ASP A 12 17.30 2.88 -9.96
C ASP A 12 18.34 3.56 -9.07
N ILE A 13 18.73 2.87 -7.99
CA ILE A 13 19.68 3.37 -7.00
C ILE A 13 21.09 3.35 -7.58
N GLU A 14 21.46 2.25 -8.27
CA GLU A 14 22.74 2.11 -8.95
C GLU A 14 22.90 3.16 -10.06
N LEU A 15 21.84 3.39 -10.85
CA LEU A 15 21.81 4.45 -11.86
C LEU A 15 21.97 5.84 -11.23
N ALA A 16 21.28 6.13 -10.12
CA ALA A 16 21.42 7.40 -9.43
C ALA A 16 22.83 7.62 -8.86
N ILE A 17 23.47 6.57 -8.36
CA ILE A 17 24.88 6.62 -7.89
C ILE A 17 25.80 6.96 -9.06
N ARG A 18 25.64 6.28 -10.20
CA ARG A 18 26.43 6.53 -11.42
C ARG A 18 26.26 7.96 -11.93
N LEU A 19 25.02 8.42 -12.11
CA LEU A 19 24.75 9.80 -12.56
C LEU A 19 25.34 10.83 -11.60
N ARG A 20 25.33 10.53 -10.29
CA ARG A 20 25.94 11.42 -9.30
C ARG A 20 27.46 11.48 -9.43
N SER A 21 28.13 10.37 -9.74
CA SER A 21 29.58 10.37 -10.02
C SER A 21 29.94 11.11 -11.31
N GLU A 22 29.02 11.18 -12.27
CA GLU A 22 29.16 11.97 -13.51
C GLU A 22 28.87 13.47 -13.31
N GLY A 23 28.62 13.91 -12.06
CA GLY A 23 28.40 15.32 -11.71
C GLY A 23 26.95 15.79 -11.83
N VAL A 24 26.01 14.93 -12.25
CA VAL A 24 24.59 15.28 -12.39
C VAL A 24 24.00 15.65 -11.03
N THR A 25 23.16 16.69 -10.99
CA THR A 25 22.54 17.16 -9.74
C THR A 25 21.44 16.19 -9.28
N TRP A 26 21.16 16.18 -7.97
CA TRP A 26 20.05 15.38 -7.44
C TRP A 26 18.68 15.78 -8.00
N ALA A 27 18.51 17.05 -8.39
CA ALA A 27 17.26 17.52 -8.98
C ALA A 27 17.03 16.88 -10.36
N ASP A 28 18.07 16.86 -11.20
CA ASP A 28 17.99 16.27 -12.54
C ASP A 28 17.84 14.74 -12.48
N ILE A 29 18.57 14.09 -11.58
CA ILE A 29 18.42 12.64 -11.33
C ILE A 29 16.98 12.32 -10.92
N ALA A 30 16.43 13.11 -10.00
CA ALA A 30 15.07 12.91 -9.53
C ALA A 30 14.04 13.12 -10.65
N ALA A 31 14.22 14.14 -11.50
CA ALA A 31 13.37 14.38 -12.66
C ALA A 31 13.43 13.21 -13.66
N ARG A 32 14.63 12.70 -13.97
CA ARG A 32 14.83 11.54 -14.86
C ARG A 32 14.15 10.27 -14.35
N LEU A 33 14.17 10.05 -13.04
CA LEU A 33 13.57 8.87 -12.40
C LEU A 33 12.10 9.06 -12.03
N GLY A 34 11.51 10.23 -12.28
CA GLY A 34 10.13 10.55 -11.88
C GLY A 34 9.92 10.56 -10.36
N ARG A 35 10.96 10.93 -9.58
CA ARG A 35 10.96 10.93 -8.11
C ARG A 35 11.18 12.33 -7.55
N THR A 36 11.10 12.46 -6.22
CA THR A 36 11.50 13.70 -5.53
C THR A 36 12.98 13.65 -5.18
N ARG A 37 13.64 14.81 -5.18
CA ARG A 37 15.06 14.98 -4.78
C ARG A 37 15.35 14.33 -3.42
N SER A 38 14.55 14.67 -2.42
CA SER A 38 14.68 14.14 -1.05
C SER A 38 14.53 12.63 -0.98
N SER A 39 13.66 12.06 -1.82
CA SER A 39 13.42 10.62 -1.82
C SER A 39 14.59 9.85 -2.42
N ILE A 40 15.17 10.31 -3.54
CA ILE A 40 16.31 9.61 -4.14
C ILE A 40 17.55 9.73 -3.24
N GLU A 41 17.80 10.90 -2.67
CA GLU A 41 18.93 11.16 -1.78
C GLU A 41 18.89 10.27 -0.53
N ALA A 42 17.74 10.20 0.14
CA ALA A 42 17.55 9.33 1.30
C ALA A 42 17.72 7.84 0.95
N THR A 43 17.22 7.41 -0.21
CA THR A 43 17.35 6.02 -0.66
C THR A 43 18.81 5.66 -0.96
N VAL A 44 19.54 6.50 -1.69
CA VAL A 44 20.97 6.27 -1.98
C VAL A 44 21.79 6.25 -0.68
N CYS A 45 21.51 7.16 0.26
CA CYS A 45 22.18 7.18 1.56
C CYS A 45 21.99 5.86 2.34
N ARG A 46 20.76 5.35 2.41
CA ARG A 46 20.48 4.05 3.06
C ARG A 46 21.13 2.88 2.33
N TYR A 47 21.14 2.90 1.00
CA TYR A 47 21.80 1.87 0.21
C TYR A 47 23.30 1.81 0.48
N ARG A 48 23.98 2.96 0.47
CA ARG A 48 25.41 3.06 0.81
C ARG A 48 25.74 2.58 2.23
N LYS A 49 24.79 2.72 3.16
CA LYS A 49 24.92 2.22 4.54
C LYS A 49 24.54 0.75 4.70
N GLY A 50 24.17 0.03 3.64
CA GLY A 50 23.68 -1.35 3.71
C GLY A 50 22.31 -1.51 4.37
N LEU A 51 21.60 -0.41 4.64
CA LEU A 51 20.33 -0.41 5.36
C LEU A 51 19.11 -0.58 4.44
N TRP A 52 19.29 -0.48 3.13
CA TRP A 52 18.17 -0.43 2.18
C TRP A 52 17.42 -1.78 2.04
N ALA A 53 18.13 -2.88 1.80
CA ALA A 53 17.50 -4.19 1.58
C ALA A 53 16.84 -4.75 2.86
N PRO A 54 17.52 -4.80 4.02
CA PRO A 54 16.89 -5.28 5.26
C PRO A 54 15.68 -4.45 5.66
N GLN A 55 15.74 -3.12 5.48
CA GLN A 55 14.60 -2.25 5.78
C GLN A 55 13.44 -2.46 4.80
N ARG A 56 13.72 -2.69 3.51
CA ARG A 56 12.67 -2.96 2.52
C ARG A 56 11.96 -4.28 2.81
N GLU A 57 12.71 -5.34 3.09
CA GLU A 57 12.16 -6.66 3.41
C GLU A 57 11.30 -6.61 4.68
N ALA A 58 11.81 -5.98 5.75
CA ALA A 58 11.06 -5.82 6.99
C ALA A 58 9.76 -5.00 6.79
N LEU A 59 9.76 -4.04 5.87
CA LEU A 59 8.56 -3.29 5.51
C LEU A 59 7.57 -4.16 4.73
N GLN A 60 8.03 -4.94 3.76
CA GLN A 60 7.20 -5.85 2.98
C GLN A 60 6.58 -6.94 3.85
N GLN A 61 7.36 -7.57 4.73
CA GLN A 61 6.87 -8.57 5.68
C GLN A 61 5.80 -7.98 6.60
N ARG A 62 6.01 -6.75 7.08
CA ARG A 62 5.02 -6.06 7.91
C ARG A 62 3.73 -5.76 7.13
N ASP A 63 3.85 -5.24 5.91
CA ASP A 63 2.69 -4.92 5.08
C ASP A 63 1.90 -6.20 4.72
N ALA A 64 2.59 -7.30 4.42
CA ALA A 64 1.97 -8.62 4.17
C ALA A 64 1.25 -9.17 5.40
N GLU A 65 1.83 -9.05 6.59
CA GLU A 65 1.17 -9.48 7.83
C GLU A 65 -0.08 -8.63 8.14
N MET A 66 0.00 -7.32 7.89
CA MET A 66 -1.16 -6.43 8.04
C MET A 66 -2.28 -6.78 7.07
N GLU A 67 -1.96 -7.10 5.82
CA GLU A 67 -2.91 -7.55 4.79
C GLU A 67 -3.57 -8.86 5.19
N ARG A 68 -2.77 -9.88 5.54
CA ARG A 68 -3.27 -11.19 6.02
C ARG A 68 -4.26 -11.05 7.18
N LEU A 69 -3.94 -10.24 8.18
CA LEU A 69 -4.82 -10.02 9.33
C LEU A 69 -6.09 -9.24 8.94
N ALA A 70 -5.97 -8.25 8.06
CA ALA A 70 -7.12 -7.49 7.58
C ALA A 70 -8.10 -8.36 6.77
N GLU A 71 -7.58 -9.22 5.88
CA GLU A 71 -8.37 -10.20 5.14
C GLU A 71 -8.99 -11.27 6.04
N ALA A 72 -8.29 -11.63 7.12
CA ALA A 72 -8.83 -12.47 8.19
C ALA A 72 -9.96 -11.79 9.00
N GLY A 73 -10.27 -10.51 8.74
CA GLY A 73 -11.28 -9.75 9.46
C GLY A 73 -10.83 -9.32 10.85
N ALA A 74 -9.53 -9.33 11.15
CA ALA A 74 -9.01 -8.93 12.44
C ALA A 74 -9.35 -7.46 12.75
N PRO A 75 -9.67 -7.13 14.01
CA PRO A 75 -9.92 -5.75 14.38
C PRO A 75 -8.64 -4.92 14.27
N LEU A 76 -8.77 -3.63 13.98
CA LEU A 76 -7.64 -2.71 13.78
C LEU A 76 -6.63 -2.75 14.94
N ARG A 77 -7.11 -2.87 16.18
CA ARG A 77 -6.26 -2.96 17.37
C ARG A 77 -5.32 -4.18 17.33
N ALA A 78 -5.81 -5.34 16.88
CA ALA A 78 -5.00 -6.56 16.74
C ALA A 78 -3.95 -6.39 15.64
N ILE A 79 -4.33 -5.79 14.50
CA ILE A 79 -3.42 -5.46 13.40
C ILE A 79 -2.30 -4.52 13.88
N CYS A 80 -2.64 -3.48 14.65
CA CYS A 80 -1.67 -2.55 15.22
C CYS A 80 -0.66 -3.25 16.13
N ALA A 81 -1.15 -4.13 17.02
CA ALA A 81 -0.32 -4.87 17.96
C ALA A 81 0.64 -5.81 17.23
N ALA A 82 0.14 -6.59 16.26
CA ALA A 82 0.97 -7.51 15.47
C ALA A 82 2.02 -6.78 14.63
N ALA A 83 1.67 -5.64 14.03
CA ALA A 83 2.58 -4.87 13.19
C ALA A 83 3.57 -3.98 14.00
N GLY A 84 3.37 -3.84 15.32
CA GLY A 84 4.13 -2.91 16.17
C GLY A 84 3.93 -1.45 15.76
N LEU A 85 2.74 -1.08 15.30
CA LEU A 85 2.43 0.26 14.78
C LEU A 85 1.40 1.00 15.63
N LYS A 86 1.54 2.33 15.68
CA LYS A 86 0.48 3.23 16.16
C LYS A 86 -0.73 3.17 15.22
N THR A 87 -1.91 3.40 15.78
CA THR A 87 -3.19 3.33 15.06
C THR A 87 -3.23 4.16 13.78
N ASP A 88 -2.76 5.41 13.80
CA ASP A 88 -2.78 6.25 12.59
C ASP A 88 -1.81 5.77 11.51
N ALA A 89 -0.66 5.25 11.93
CA ALA A 89 0.31 4.67 11.00
C ALA A 89 -0.25 3.41 10.34
N ALA A 90 -0.92 2.55 11.11
CA ALA A 90 -1.59 1.35 10.61
C ALA A 90 -2.74 1.70 9.65
N ARG A 91 -3.63 2.64 10.03
CA ARG A 91 -4.73 3.12 9.16
C ARG A 91 -4.22 3.65 7.83
N ARG A 92 -3.22 4.52 7.87
CA ARG A 92 -2.62 5.11 6.67
C ARG A 92 -2.03 4.04 5.75
N ARG A 93 -1.37 3.02 6.33
CA ARG A 93 -0.82 1.89 5.56
C ARG A 93 -1.90 1.03 4.93
N LEU A 94 -2.87 0.57 5.72
CA LEU A 94 -3.98 -0.25 5.23
C LEU A 94 -4.75 0.44 4.11
N ARG A 95 -5.01 1.76 4.24
CA ARG A 95 -5.60 2.54 3.14
C ARG A 95 -4.74 2.55 1.88
N ASN A 96 -3.42 2.60 2.00
CA ASN A 96 -2.53 2.53 0.83
C ASN A 96 -2.53 1.14 0.17
N LEU A 97 -2.89 0.10 0.91
CA LEU A 97 -3.08 -1.27 0.41
C LEU A 97 -4.51 -1.49 -0.13
N GLY A 98 -5.39 -0.48 -0.13
CA GLY A 98 -6.80 -0.62 -0.51
C GLY A 98 -7.69 -1.27 0.57
N LEU A 99 -7.15 -1.53 1.76
CA LEU A 99 -7.85 -2.16 2.89
C LEU A 99 -8.35 -1.10 3.88
N ASP A 100 -9.15 -0.16 3.38
CA ASP A 100 -9.69 0.91 4.21
C ASP A 100 -10.69 0.41 5.27
N HIS A 101 -11.32 1.34 5.98
CA HIS A 101 -12.27 0.99 7.04
C HIS A 101 -13.49 0.22 6.50
N GLU A 102 -14.04 0.62 5.36
CA GLU A 102 -15.25 0.01 4.82
C GLU A 102 -14.95 -1.39 4.28
N VAL A 103 -13.86 -1.54 3.54
CA VAL A 103 -13.42 -2.84 3.02
C VAL A 103 -13.21 -3.83 4.17
N ARG A 104 -12.48 -3.43 5.22
CA ARG A 104 -12.25 -4.31 6.39
C ARG A 104 -13.52 -4.64 7.15
N ARG A 105 -14.45 -3.69 7.29
CA ARG A 105 -15.75 -3.94 7.92
C ARG A 105 -16.57 -4.95 7.12
N ASN A 106 -16.58 -4.83 5.80
CA ASN A 106 -17.27 -5.76 4.92
C ASN A 106 -16.65 -7.17 4.98
N LEU A 107 -15.32 -7.26 4.98
CA LEU A 107 -14.60 -8.54 5.16
C LEU A 107 -14.94 -9.19 6.49
N ALA A 108 -14.88 -8.45 7.60
CA ALA A 108 -15.26 -8.96 8.92
C ALA A 108 -16.71 -9.46 8.93
N ARG A 109 -17.66 -8.68 8.39
CA ARG A 109 -19.08 -9.07 8.30
C ARG A 109 -19.27 -10.34 7.45
N ALA A 110 -18.63 -10.43 6.29
CA ALA A 110 -18.71 -11.59 5.42
C ALA A 110 -18.22 -12.86 6.14
N ARG A 111 -17.13 -12.76 6.91
CA ARG A 111 -16.63 -13.88 7.72
C ARG A 111 -17.58 -14.26 8.86
N THR A 112 -18.16 -13.28 9.55
CA THR A 112 -19.17 -13.56 10.59
C THR A 112 -20.37 -14.29 9.98
N LEU A 113 -20.86 -13.87 8.82
CA LEU A 113 -21.96 -14.54 8.12
C LEU A 113 -21.59 -15.97 7.71
N ALA A 114 -20.40 -16.15 7.13
CA ALA A 114 -19.88 -17.47 6.77
C ALA A 114 -19.76 -18.41 7.99
N ALA A 115 -19.26 -17.92 9.12
CA ALA A 115 -19.14 -18.69 10.36
C ALA A 115 -20.51 -19.10 10.94
N LEU A 116 -21.55 -18.31 10.68
CA LEU A 116 -22.93 -18.61 11.09
C LEU A 116 -23.68 -19.48 10.08
N GLY A 117 -23.02 -19.98 9.02
CA GLY A 117 -23.65 -20.78 7.96
C GLY A 117 -24.69 -20.00 7.13
N ARG A 118 -24.69 -18.66 7.21
CA ARG A 118 -25.61 -17.82 6.45
C ARG A 118 -24.92 -17.33 5.19
N PRO A 119 -25.49 -17.54 3.99
CA PRO A 119 -24.92 -16.95 2.79
C PRO A 119 -24.93 -15.42 2.94
N ALA A 120 -23.81 -14.78 2.58
CA ALA A 120 -23.79 -13.33 2.44
C ALA A 120 -24.84 -12.98 1.38
N SER A 121 -25.90 -12.26 1.77
CA SER A 121 -26.97 -11.89 0.86
C SER A 121 -26.37 -11.24 -0.39
N PRO A 122 -26.71 -11.72 -1.60
CA PRO A 122 -26.21 -11.08 -2.80
C PRO A 122 -26.71 -9.65 -2.79
N THR A 123 -25.77 -8.69 -2.83
CA THR A 123 -26.08 -7.29 -3.02
C THR A 123 -26.90 -7.20 -4.30
N THR A 124 -28.20 -7.01 -4.15
CA THR A 124 -29.11 -6.84 -5.28
C THR A 124 -28.75 -5.48 -5.88
N THR A 125 -27.92 -5.50 -6.93
CA THR A 125 -27.79 -4.37 -7.84
C THR A 125 -29.21 -4.03 -8.30
N PRO A 126 -29.73 -2.82 -8.06
CA PRO A 126 -31.05 -2.47 -8.56
C PRO A 126 -30.98 -2.49 -10.08
N ALA A 127 -31.67 -3.48 -10.66
CA ALA A 127 -31.87 -3.55 -12.09
C ALA A 127 -32.62 -2.29 -12.53
N ASP A 128 -32.00 -1.60 -13.46
CA ASP A 128 -32.49 -0.44 -14.20
C ASP A 128 -33.86 -0.78 -14.82
N GLN A 129 -34.95 -0.44 -14.12
CA GLN A 129 -36.29 -0.43 -14.69
C GLN A 129 -36.48 0.90 -15.42
N LYS A 130 -36.03 0.96 -16.66
CA LYS A 130 -36.34 2.03 -17.60
C LYS A 130 -36.75 1.48 -18.96
N GLU A 131 -37.84 0.73 -19.03
CA GLU A 131 -38.58 0.60 -20.29
C GLU A 131 -40.08 0.60 -20.01
N GLY A 132 -40.77 1.63 -20.50
CA GLY A 132 -42.21 1.77 -20.32
C GLY A 132 -42.75 3.17 -20.51
N ARG A 133 -42.33 3.90 -21.57
CA ARG A 133 -43.15 5.00 -22.10
C ARG A 133 -42.90 5.17 -23.59
N VAL A 134 -43.71 4.49 -24.39
CA VAL A 134 -43.88 4.81 -25.82
C VAL A 134 -45.38 4.90 -26.08
N ALA A 135 -45.74 6.09 -26.56
CA ALA A 135 -46.98 6.57 -27.20
C ALA A 135 -48.29 6.40 -26.42
#